data_AF-A0A6I0EU25-F1
#
_entry.id   AF-A0A6I0EU25-F1
#
_cell.length_a   1.000
_cell.length_b   1.000
_cell.length_c   1.000
_cell.angle_alpha   90.00
_cell.angle_beta   90.00
_cell.angle_gamma   90.00
#
_symmetry.space_group_name_H-M   'P 1'
#
loop_
_entity.id
_entity.type
_entity.pdbx_description
1 polymer ?
#
loop_
_entity_poly.entity_id
_entity_poly.type
_entity_poly.pdbx_seq_one_letter_code
_entity_poly.pdbx_strand_id
1 'polypeptide(L)'
;MIAKGLMRDGILTARGNKKWTADAVQKILKNEKHCGNTVTSKTITVDYLSHKRIRNDGREQQYFIKNHHPAIISEEEWEAVQQELKRRNKMLRDPDGKYAQNYSNRSYFSNKLYCGECGHPVVRRRICSQKNGEKYHFTAWQCRTRIHPKIYVADCKARYIQESSLEEAFMKVLYDLKEEKDQVTSEVNEIIAEYDLSDMEKARLIIVEEQLDTINNRIHELTENRNSTIADVYEANIRHLYYEQEALQAELEDLYEKQEESKHLKKQLEELLKLLDELENARTFRADIFQQTANSGILSKDREVVFEFKCGISRKVEAQSK
;
A
#
# COMPACT_ATOMS: atom_id res chain seq x y z
N MET A 1 3.77 17.14 6.07
CA MET A 1 2.50 17.32 5.32
C MET A 1 2.72 18.38 4.25
N ILE A 2 2.50 18.04 2.98
CA ILE A 2 2.77 18.89 1.81
C ILE A 2 2.09 20.27 1.92
N ALA A 3 0.80 20.31 2.27
CA ALA A 3 0.06 21.57 2.43
C ALA A 3 0.72 22.56 3.41
N LYS A 4 1.32 22.07 4.50
CA LYS A 4 2.04 22.94 5.46
C LYS A 4 3.33 23.49 4.87
N GLY A 5 4.04 22.70 4.06
CA GLY A 5 5.23 23.16 3.33
C GLY A 5 4.85 24.28 2.35
N LEU A 6 3.87 24.04 1.49
CA LEU A 6 3.39 25.03 0.51
C LEU A 6 2.98 26.36 1.16
N MET A 7 2.27 26.30 2.30
CA MET A 7 1.89 27.51 3.04
C MET A 7 3.09 28.24 3.67
N ARG A 8 4.07 27.49 4.19
CA ARG A 8 5.32 28.05 4.75
C ARG A 8 6.14 28.73 3.66
N ASP A 9 6.15 28.15 2.47
CA ASP A 9 6.94 28.63 1.33
C ASP A 9 6.19 29.73 0.55
N GLY A 10 5.02 30.17 1.03
CA GLY A 10 4.27 31.30 0.46
C GLY A 10 3.55 31.01 -0.87
N ILE A 11 3.48 29.74 -1.29
CA ILE A 11 2.91 29.34 -2.57
C ILE A 11 1.38 29.48 -2.53
N LEU A 12 0.81 30.19 -3.51
CA LEU A 12 -0.64 30.35 -3.64
C LEU A 12 -1.26 29.17 -4.41
N THR A 13 -2.51 28.83 -4.08
CA THR A 13 -3.31 27.89 -4.89
C THR A 13 -3.62 28.47 -6.27
N ALA A 14 -4.07 27.64 -7.23
CA ALA A 14 -4.46 28.08 -8.57
C ALA A 14 -5.53 29.19 -8.59
N ARG A 15 -6.32 29.34 -7.52
CA ARG A 15 -7.31 30.43 -7.34
C ARG A 15 -6.80 31.62 -6.52
N GLY A 16 -5.50 31.69 -6.25
CA GLY A 16 -4.87 32.77 -5.47
C GLY A 16 -5.01 32.66 -3.95
N ASN A 17 -5.57 31.57 -3.41
CA ASN A 17 -5.70 31.41 -1.96
C ASN A 17 -4.37 31.06 -1.30
N LYS A 18 -4.08 31.69 -0.14
CA LYS A 18 -2.90 31.41 0.70
C LYS A 18 -3.02 30.12 1.52
N LYS A 19 -4.24 29.63 1.72
CA LYS A 19 -4.51 28.45 2.58
C LYS A 19 -4.59 27.19 1.71
N TRP A 20 -3.72 26.23 1.99
CA TRP A 20 -3.78 24.90 1.39
C TRP A 20 -4.53 23.93 2.31
N THR A 21 -5.47 23.16 1.73
CA THR A 21 -6.13 22.04 2.41
C THR A 21 -5.52 20.72 1.98
N ALA A 22 -5.60 19.70 2.83
CA ALA A 22 -5.12 18.36 2.50
C ALA A 22 -5.89 17.77 1.29
N ASP A 23 -7.20 18.02 1.22
CA ASP A 23 -8.05 17.61 0.09
C ASP A 23 -7.61 18.25 -1.23
N ALA A 24 -7.24 19.53 -1.24
CA ALA A 24 -6.74 20.19 -2.45
C ALA A 24 -5.45 19.53 -2.97
N VAL A 25 -4.51 19.22 -2.07
CA VAL A 25 -3.28 18.49 -2.44
C VAL A 25 -3.61 17.09 -2.95
N GLN A 26 -4.53 16.38 -2.27
CA GLN A 26 -4.91 15.02 -2.66
C GLN A 26 -5.56 14.97 -4.05
N LYS A 27 -6.39 15.97 -4.39
CA LYS A 27 -7.00 16.11 -5.72
C LYS A 27 -5.95 16.31 -6.82
N ILE A 28 -4.89 17.06 -6.54
CA ILE A 28 -3.77 17.23 -7.47
C ILE A 28 -3.05 15.89 -7.67
N LEU A 29 -2.67 15.22 -6.58
CA LEU A 29 -1.93 13.96 -6.64
C LEU A 29 -2.69 12.83 -7.33
N LYS A 30 -4.04 12.82 -7.27
CA LYS A 30 -4.88 11.80 -7.91
C LYS A 30 -5.24 12.08 -9.37
N ASN A 31 -4.90 13.26 -9.89
CA ASN A 31 -5.34 13.67 -11.20
C ASN A 31 -4.47 12.99 -12.28
N GLU A 32 -5.07 12.09 -13.05
CA GLU A 32 -4.41 11.34 -14.13
C GLU A 32 -3.91 12.24 -15.25
N LYS A 33 -4.42 13.48 -15.33
CA LYS A 33 -3.94 14.45 -16.33
C LYS A 33 -2.46 14.78 -16.19
N HIS A 34 -1.89 14.64 -14.99
CA HIS A 34 -0.47 14.93 -14.80
C HIS A 34 0.46 13.93 -15.51
N CYS A 35 0.03 12.70 -15.76
CA CYS A 35 0.75 11.73 -16.59
C CYS A 35 0.30 11.73 -18.07
N GLY A 36 -0.42 12.75 -18.52
CA GLY A 36 -0.89 12.87 -19.92
C GLY A 36 -2.18 12.10 -20.24
N ASN A 37 -2.69 11.30 -19.29
CA ASN A 37 -3.90 10.50 -19.45
C ASN A 37 -5.17 11.35 -19.23
N THR A 38 -6.33 10.90 -19.70
CA THR A 38 -7.61 11.58 -19.46
C THR A 38 -8.78 10.59 -19.41
N VAL A 39 -9.64 10.75 -18.41
CA VAL A 39 -10.95 10.09 -18.37
C VAL A 39 -12.04 11.07 -18.84
N THR A 40 -12.78 10.69 -19.86
CA THR A 40 -13.95 11.45 -20.35
C THR A 40 -15.19 11.17 -19.52
N SER A 41 -16.17 12.07 -19.57
CA SER A 41 -17.50 11.86 -18.97
C SER A 41 -17.52 11.50 -17.48
N LYS A 42 -16.57 12.00 -16.66
CA LYS A 42 -16.54 11.80 -15.19
C LYS A 42 -17.81 12.28 -14.47
N THR A 43 -18.55 13.19 -15.09
CA THR A 43 -19.80 13.75 -14.59
C THR A 43 -20.78 13.93 -15.74
N ILE A 44 -22.06 13.68 -15.48
CA ILE A 44 -23.14 13.81 -16.44
C ILE A 44 -24.18 14.82 -15.96
N THR A 45 -24.94 15.38 -16.89
CA THR A 45 -26.06 16.27 -16.60
C THR A 45 -27.34 15.43 -16.59
N VAL A 46 -27.93 15.23 -15.41
CA VAL A 46 -29.13 14.40 -15.24
C VAL A 46 -30.43 15.15 -15.47
N ASP A 47 -30.40 16.47 -15.40
CA ASP A 47 -31.56 17.32 -15.62
C ASP A 47 -31.13 18.50 -16.48
N TYR A 48 -31.72 18.60 -17.66
CA TYR A 48 -31.43 19.63 -18.65
C TYR A 48 -31.98 21.01 -18.25
N LEU A 49 -33.03 21.07 -17.42
CA LEU A 49 -33.63 22.32 -16.95
C LEU A 49 -32.83 22.92 -15.80
N SER A 50 -32.47 22.09 -14.81
CA SER A 50 -31.70 22.55 -13.65
C SER A 50 -30.18 22.52 -13.86
N HIS A 51 -29.70 21.99 -14.99
CA HIS A 51 -28.29 21.72 -15.28
C HIS A 51 -27.59 20.94 -14.14
N LYS A 52 -28.34 20.12 -13.42
CA LYS A 52 -27.82 19.37 -12.27
C LYS A 52 -26.83 18.32 -12.76
N ARG A 53 -25.57 18.44 -12.32
CA ARG A 53 -24.50 17.50 -12.62
C ARG A 53 -24.29 16.52 -11.48
N ILE A 54 -24.21 15.24 -11.82
CA ILE A 54 -23.82 14.18 -10.89
C ILE A 54 -22.55 13.50 -11.36
N ARG A 55 -21.86 12.80 -10.46
CA ARG A 55 -20.77 11.91 -10.85
C ARG A 55 -21.35 10.78 -11.71
N ASN A 56 -20.64 10.43 -12.77
CA ASN A 56 -21.05 9.33 -13.63
C ASN A 56 -20.69 8.00 -12.94
N ASP A 57 -21.73 7.27 -12.55
CA ASP A 57 -21.72 5.96 -11.87
C ASP A 57 -21.92 4.79 -12.87
N GLY A 58 -21.69 5.03 -14.17
CA GLY A 58 -21.89 4.06 -15.24
C GLY A 58 -23.13 4.33 -16.11
N ARG A 59 -23.83 5.45 -15.87
CA ARG A 59 -25.00 5.85 -16.66
C ARG A 59 -24.66 6.30 -18.09
N GLU A 60 -23.48 6.86 -18.30
CA GLU A 60 -22.95 7.15 -19.63
C GLU A 60 -21.59 6.50 -19.81
N GLN A 61 -21.24 6.18 -21.05
CA GLN A 61 -19.95 5.59 -21.39
C GLN A 61 -18.81 6.54 -21.01
N GLN A 62 -17.82 6.00 -20.29
CA GLN A 62 -16.58 6.69 -19.94
C GLN A 62 -15.46 6.07 -20.75
N TYR A 63 -14.59 6.92 -21.32
CA TYR A 63 -13.40 6.46 -22.02
C TYR A 63 -12.17 6.90 -21.26
N PHE A 64 -11.23 5.97 -21.10
CA PHE A 64 -9.89 6.27 -20.64
C PHE A 64 -8.97 6.41 -21.86
N ILE A 65 -8.41 7.61 -22.04
CA ILE A 65 -7.53 7.93 -23.17
C ILE A 65 -6.12 8.09 -22.61
N LYS A 66 -5.22 7.19 -23.03
CA LYS A 66 -3.80 7.29 -22.71
C LYS A 66 -3.12 8.35 -23.58
N ASN A 67 -2.12 9.05 -23.03
CA ASN A 67 -1.28 10.02 -23.76
C ASN A 67 -2.07 11.10 -24.53
N HIS A 68 -3.19 11.56 -23.98
CA HIS A 68 -4.04 12.59 -24.57
C HIS A 68 -3.34 13.96 -24.72
N HIS A 69 -2.41 14.28 -23.82
CA HIS A 69 -1.67 15.56 -23.83
C HIS A 69 -0.27 15.38 -23.24
N PRO A 70 0.65 16.33 -23.47
CA PRO A 70 1.99 16.26 -22.90
C PRO A 70 1.95 16.10 -21.38
N ALA A 71 2.59 15.05 -20.90
CA ALA A 71 2.66 14.73 -19.48
C ALA A 71 3.53 15.75 -18.73
N ILE A 72 3.14 16.08 -17.50
CA ILE A 72 3.92 16.92 -16.58
C ILE A 72 4.91 16.07 -15.79
N ILE A 73 4.53 14.83 -15.46
CA ILE A 73 5.33 13.80 -14.78
C ILE A 73 5.22 12.49 -15.56
N SER A 74 6.16 11.55 -15.39
CA SER A 74 6.07 10.25 -16.06
C SER A 74 4.91 9.41 -15.53
N GLU A 75 4.47 8.41 -16.31
CA GLU A 75 3.46 7.43 -15.87
C GLU A 75 3.96 6.65 -14.65
N GLU A 76 5.22 6.22 -14.66
CA GLU A 76 5.90 5.55 -13.55
C GLU A 76 5.87 6.37 -12.24
N GLU A 77 6.20 7.67 -12.30
CA GLU A 77 6.15 8.56 -11.14
C GLU A 77 4.72 8.73 -10.62
N TRP A 78 3.74 8.86 -11.51
CA TRP A 78 2.33 8.99 -11.15
C TRP A 78 1.80 7.72 -10.48
N GLU A 79 2.16 6.55 -11.01
CA GLU A 79 1.80 5.25 -10.47
C GLU A 79 2.42 5.02 -9.10
N ALA A 80 3.70 5.36 -8.90
CA ALA A 80 4.35 5.29 -7.60
C ALA A 80 3.61 6.14 -6.54
N VAL A 81 3.13 7.33 -6.93
CA VAL A 81 2.29 8.18 -6.06
C VAL A 81 0.95 7.52 -5.76
N GLN A 82 0.27 6.93 -6.77
CA GLN A 82 -1.00 6.22 -6.54
C GLN A 82 -0.82 5.01 -5.62
N GLN A 83 0.24 4.23 -5.81
CA GLN A 83 0.60 3.10 -4.95
C GLN A 83 0.86 3.57 -3.51
N GLU A 84 1.59 4.67 -3.30
CA GLU A 84 1.79 5.24 -1.96
C GLU A 84 0.49 5.74 -1.34
N LEU A 85 -0.42 6.34 -2.12
CA LEU A 85 -1.75 6.72 -1.64
C LEU A 85 -2.60 5.49 -1.25
N LYS A 86 -2.59 4.44 -2.08
CA LYS A 86 -3.26 3.16 -1.79
C LYS A 86 -2.67 2.53 -0.52
N ARG A 87 -1.34 2.47 -0.40
CA ARG A 87 -0.63 1.96 0.79
C ARG A 87 -1.03 2.72 2.05
N ARG A 88 -1.02 4.05 1.99
CA ARG A 88 -1.44 4.90 3.12
C ARG A 88 -2.88 4.65 3.52
N ASN A 89 -3.79 4.44 2.57
CA ASN A 89 -5.17 4.08 2.87
C ASN A 89 -5.29 2.67 3.46
N LYS A 90 -4.55 1.67 2.92
CA LYS A 90 -4.54 0.29 3.44
C LYS A 90 -3.99 0.19 4.87
N MET A 91 -2.98 1.01 5.22
CA MET A 91 -2.44 1.10 6.59
C MET A 91 -3.44 1.68 7.61
N LEU A 92 -4.55 2.24 7.14
CA LEU A 92 -5.70 2.58 7.94
C LEU A 92 -6.61 1.35 8.04
N ARG A 93 -6.09 0.22 8.56
CA ARG A 93 -6.89 -0.93 8.94
C ARG A 93 -7.82 -0.50 10.08
N ASP A 94 -8.95 0.09 9.71
CA ASP A 94 -10.15 0.10 10.52
C ASP A 94 -10.93 -1.15 10.11
N PRO A 95 -11.06 -2.17 10.98
CA PRO A 95 -11.89 -3.34 10.70
C PRO A 95 -13.32 -2.98 10.27
N ASP A 96 -13.82 -1.83 10.71
CA ASP A 96 -15.18 -1.35 10.44
C ASP A 96 -15.25 -0.31 9.30
N GLY A 97 -14.11 0.14 8.76
CA GLY A 97 -14.03 1.16 7.70
C GLY A 97 -14.66 2.52 8.05
N LYS A 98 -14.95 2.77 9.34
CA LYS A 98 -15.86 3.83 9.81
C LYS A 98 -15.13 5.11 10.24
N TYR A 99 -13.83 5.05 10.51
CA TYR A 99 -13.07 6.14 11.11
C TYR A 99 -11.79 6.49 10.34
N ALA A 100 -11.64 7.78 10.04
CA ALA A 100 -10.43 8.33 9.43
C ALA A 100 -9.24 8.20 10.39
N GLN A 101 -8.34 7.28 10.05
CA GLN A 101 -7.05 7.16 10.69
C GLN A 101 -6.12 8.26 10.15
N ASN A 102 -5.58 9.11 11.02
CA ASN A 102 -4.59 10.10 10.59
C ASN A 102 -3.21 9.45 10.57
N TYR A 103 -2.60 9.32 9.38
CA TYR A 103 -1.22 8.87 9.24
C TYR A 103 -0.28 9.84 9.98
N SER A 104 0.23 9.38 11.13
CA SER A 104 1.20 10.10 11.95
C SER A 104 2.50 9.30 11.93
N ASN A 105 3.55 9.81 11.26
CA ASN A 105 4.90 9.25 11.34
C ASN A 105 5.71 9.87 12.50
N ARG A 106 5.07 10.17 13.63
CA ARG A 106 5.71 10.86 14.77
C ARG A 106 6.69 9.97 15.54
N SER A 107 6.55 8.65 15.42
CA SER A 107 7.42 7.64 16.04
C SER A 107 7.50 6.43 15.11
N TYR A 108 8.62 5.72 15.14
CA TYR A 108 8.95 4.60 14.25
C TYR A 108 7.93 3.44 14.29
N PHE A 109 7.30 3.18 15.43
CA PHE A 109 6.24 2.16 15.55
C PHE A 109 4.84 2.63 15.11
N SER A 110 4.68 3.90 14.71
CA SER A 110 3.35 4.46 14.40
C SER A 110 2.77 3.83 13.14
N ASN A 111 1.50 3.41 13.20
CA ASN A 111 0.78 2.72 12.11
C ASN A 111 1.42 1.38 11.70
N LYS A 112 2.29 0.82 12.53
CA LYS A 112 2.93 -0.49 12.31
C LYS A 112 2.37 -1.57 13.24
N LEU A 113 1.86 -1.17 14.40
CA LEU A 113 1.42 -2.08 15.44
C LEU A 113 -0.10 -2.23 15.50
N TYR A 114 -0.57 -3.46 15.62
CA TYR A 114 -1.98 -3.86 15.68
C TYR A 114 -2.25 -4.72 16.90
N CYS A 115 -3.49 -4.67 17.40
CA CYS A 115 -3.90 -5.47 18.54
C CYS A 115 -4.32 -6.87 18.09
N GLY A 116 -3.70 -7.92 18.64
CA GLY A 116 -4.03 -9.32 18.34
C GLY A 116 -5.40 -9.77 18.84
N GLU A 117 -6.02 -9.05 19.79
CA GLU A 117 -7.37 -9.40 20.27
C GLU A 117 -8.50 -8.83 19.40
N CYS A 118 -8.39 -7.56 19.00
CA CYS A 118 -9.49 -6.86 18.31
C CYS A 118 -9.13 -6.35 16.91
N GLY A 119 -7.92 -6.62 16.42
CA GLY A 119 -7.43 -6.20 15.11
C GLY A 119 -7.17 -4.69 14.96
N HIS A 120 -7.61 -3.86 15.90
CA HIS A 120 -7.50 -2.42 15.81
C HIS A 120 -6.06 -1.92 16.00
N PRO A 121 -5.71 -0.75 15.44
CA PRO A 121 -4.37 -0.18 15.58
C PRO A 121 -3.98 0.10 17.03
N VAL A 122 -2.71 -0.10 17.35
CA VAL A 122 -2.09 0.28 18.62
C VAL A 122 -1.54 1.69 18.48
N VAL A 123 -1.76 2.53 19.50
CA VAL A 123 -1.37 3.94 19.48
C VAL A 123 -0.42 4.29 20.61
N ARG A 124 0.52 5.20 20.31
CA ARG A 124 1.50 5.73 21.26
C ARG A 124 0.84 6.66 22.27
N ARG A 125 1.16 6.48 23.55
CA ARG A 125 0.67 7.28 24.68
C ARG A 125 1.83 7.61 25.61
N ARG A 126 1.77 8.81 26.22
CA ARG A 126 2.59 9.14 27.39
C ARG A 126 1.73 8.89 28.62
N ILE A 127 2.16 7.95 29.47
CA ILE A 127 1.46 7.56 30.69
C ILE A 127 2.22 8.16 31.88
N CYS A 128 1.48 8.66 32.86
CA CYS A 128 2.02 9.03 34.16
C CYS A 128 1.73 7.89 35.14
N SER A 129 2.76 7.43 35.86
CA SER A 129 2.62 6.48 36.95
C SER A 129 3.34 7.03 38.19
N GLN A 130 3.20 6.35 39.31
CA GLN A 130 3.80 6.73 40.57
C GLN A 130 4.54 5.53 41.17
N LYS A 131 5.79 5.73 41.59
CA LYS A 131 6.60 4.73 42.30
C LYS A 131 7.22 5.41 43.50
N ASN A 132 7.07 4.82 44.69
CA ASN A 132 7.60 5.34 45.96
C ASN A 132 7.22 6.81 46.24
N GLY A 133 6.00 7.22 45.89
CA GLY A 133 5.52 8.58 46.10
C GLY A 133 5.87 9.56 44.97
N GLU A 134 6.86 9.26 44.11
CA GLU A 134 7.27 10.13 43.01
C GLU A 134 6.55 9.79 41.70
N LYS A 135 6.09 10.82 40.99
CA LYS A 135 5.47 10.67 39.67
C LYS A 135 6.56 10.56 38.61
N TYR A 136 6.42 9.57 37.73
CA TYR A 136 7.27 9.42 36.57
C TYR A 136 6.42 9.23 35.31
N HIS A 137 6.98 9.63 34.17
CA HIS A 137 6.34 9.52 32.87
C HIS A 137 7.08 8.51 32.02
N PHE A 138 6.34 7.62 31.36
CA PHE A 138 6.89 6.71 30.37
C PHE A 138 6.02 6.68 29.12
N THR A 139 6.61 6.23 28.03
CA THR A 139 5.90 6.04 26.77
C THR A 139 5.45 4.60 26.66
N ALA A 140 4.19 4.40 26.28
CA ALA A 140 3.63 3.08 26.05
C ALA A 140 2.74 3.05 24.81
N TRP A 141 2.57 1.85 24.29
CA TRP A 141 1.75 1.51 23.15
C TRP A 141 0.54 0.71 23.65
N GLN A 142 -0.67 1.19 23.33
CA GLN A 142 -1.91 0.61 23.81
C GLN A 142 -2.94 0.52 22.69
N CYS A 143 -3.75 -0.54 22.71
CA CYS A 143 -4.86 -0.71 21.78
C CYS A 143 -5.79 0.51 21.79
N ARG A 144 -6.14 0.99 20.59
CA ARG A 144 -7.01 2.16 20.41
C ARG A 144 -8.40 1.98 21.03
N THR A 145 -9.01 0.82 20.83
CA THR A 145 -10.33 0.48 21.37
C THR A 145 -10.37 0.67 22.88
N ARG A 146 -9.32 0.20 23.57
CA ARG A 146 -9.18 0.32 25.02
C ARG A 146 -9.02 1.78 25.50
N ILE A 147 -8.44 2.66 24.69
CA ILE A 147 -8.28 4.08 25.02
C ILE A 147 -9.60 4.85 24.82
N HIS A 148 -10.40 4.44 23.85
CA HIS A 148 -11.65 5.10 23.48
C HIS A 148 -12.86 4.15 23.58
N PRO A 149 -13.15 3.58 24.77
CA PRO A 149 -14.22 2.60 24.95
C PRO A 149 -15.62 3.15 24.65
N LYS A 150 -15.78 4.48 24.64
CA LYS A 150 -17.05 5.15 24.26
C LYS A 150 -17.25 5.27 22.75
N ILE A 151 -16.19 5.12 21.97
CA ILE A 151 -16.21 5.27 20.50
C ILE A 151 -16.24 3.90 19.83
N TYR A 152 -15.52 2.93 20.39
CA TYR A 152 -15.41 1.58 19.85
C TYR A 152 -16.18 0.61 20.74
N VAL A 153 -17.14 -0.11 20.16
CA VAL A 153 -17.97 -1.10 20.87
C VAL A 153 -17.27 -2.47 20.79
N ALA A 154 -16.10 -2.58 21.44
CA ALA A 154 -15.36 -3.84 21.52
C ALA A 154 -14.70 -4.00 22.90
N ASP A 155 -14.94 -5.14 23.55
CA ASP A 155 -14.35 -5.52 24.85
C ASP A 155 -12.91 -6.03 24.64
N CYS A 156 -11.97 -5.11 24.44
CA CYS A 156 -10.55 -5.43 24.29
C CYS A 156 -9.79 -5.32 25.62
N LYS A 157 -9.18 -6.44 26.04
CA LYS A 157 -8.43 -6.61 27.29
C LYS A 157 -6.92 -6.49 27.11
N ALA A 158 -6.45 -6.30 25.88
CA ALA A 158 -5.04 -6.13 25.54
C ALA A 158 -4.33 -5.07 26.40
N ARG A 159 -3.24 -5.47 27.05
CA ARG A 159 -2.44 -4.62 27.94
C ARG A 159 -1.58 -3.65 27.13
N TYR A 160 -1.16 -2.55 27.76
CA TYR A 160 -0.15 -1.69 27.15
C TYR A 160 1.24 -2.33 27.24
N ILE A 161 2.12 -2.00 26.29
CA ILE A 161 3.54 -2.36 26.29
C ILE A 161 4.36 -1.08 26.30
N GLN A 162 5.43 -1.02 27.10
CA GLN A 162 6.31 0.15 27.13
C GLN A 162 7.12 0.23 25.82
N GLU A 163 7.41 1.45 25.35
CA GLU A 163 8.20 1.66 24.13
C GLU A 163 9.58 1.00 24.22
N SER A 164 10.26 1.16 25.36
CA SER A 164 11.56 0.51 25.61
C SER A 164 11.49 -1.02 25.57
N SER A 165 10.41 -1.62 26.07
CA SER A 165 10.23 -3.07 26.01
C SER A 165 10.01 -3.57 24.57
N LEU A 166 9.33 -2.78 23.73
CA LEU A 166 9.17 -3.11 22.30
C LEU A 166 10.49 -2.98 21.54
N GLU A 167 11.27 -1.95 21.83
CA GLU A 167 12.60 -1.74 21.28
C GLU A 167 13.54 -2.91 21.61
N GLU A 168 13.60 -3.30 22.89
CA GLU A 168 14.41 -4.43 23.35
C GLU A 168 13.96 -5.74 22.71
N ALA A 169 12.64 -5.98 22.63
CA ALA A 169 12.08 -7.17 22.00
C ALA A 169 12.40 -7.24 20.50
N PHE A 170 12.31 -6.11 19.78
CA PHE A 170 12.67 -6.06 18.36
C PHE A 170 14.16 -6.31 18.13
N MET A 171 15.04 -5.70 18.94
CA MET A 171 16.48 -5.95 18.83
C MET A 171 16.81 -7.41 19.12
N LYS A 172 16.16 -8.03 20.10
CA LYS A 172 16.33 -9.46 20.37
C LYS A 172 16.00 -10.30 19.13
N VAL A 173 14.85 -10.05 18.50
CA VAL A 173 14.47 -10.75 17.26
C VAL A 173 15.50 -10.54 16.16
N LEU A 174 16.04 -9.33 15.99
CA LEU A 174 17.09 -9.09 14.99
C LEU A 174 18.37 -9.88 15.28
N TYR A 175 18.76 -10.03 16.55
CA TYR A 175 19.91 -10.86 16.92
C TYR A 175 19.64 -12.35 16.66
N ASP A 176 18.47 -12.85 17.03
CA ASP A 176 18.06 -14.23 16.76
C ASP A 176 18.08 -14.50 15.24
N LEU A 177 17.55 -13.57 14.42
CA LEU A 177 17.63 -13.64 12.95
C LEU A 177 19.07 -13.57 12.41
N LYS A 178 19.98 -12.87 13.10
CA LYS A 178 21.39 -12.80 12.73
C LYS A 178 22.12 -14.12 12.99
N GLU A 179 21.75 -14.82 14.05
CA GLU A 179 22.30 -16.15 14.39
C GLU A 179 21.75 -17.23 13.45
N GLU A 180 20.47 -17.13 13.07
CA GLU A 180 19.75 -18.10 12.23
C GLU A 180 19.73 -17.73 10.73
N LYS A 181 20.73 -16.99 10.23
CA LYS A 181 20.73 -16.44 8.85
C LYS A 181 20.46 -17.47 7.76
N ASP A 182 21.07 -18.64 7.84
CA ASP A 182 20.92 -19.69 6.84
C ASP A 182 19.49 -20.24 6.81
N GLN A 183 18.90 -20.44 8.00
CA GLN A 183 17.51 -20.88 8.13
C GLN A 183 16.55 -19.80 7.63
N VAL A 184 16.75 -18.54 8.01
CA VAL A 184 15.95 -17.40 7.53
C VAL A 184 15.99 -17.30 6.00
N THR A 185 17.16 -17.49 5.41
CA THR A 185 17.33 -17.45 3.95
C THR A 185 16.56 -18.59 3.29
N SER A 186 16.61 -19.80 3.85
CA SER A 186 15.82 -20.93 3.34
C SER A 186 14.33 -20.67 3.44
N GLU A 187 13.83 -20.25 4.61
CA GLU A 187 12.41 -19.95 4.84
C GLU A 187 11.89 -18.88 3.86
N VAL A 188 12.64 -17.81 3.65
CA VAL A 188 12.22 -16.74 2.72
C VAL A 188 12.29 -17.21 1.27
N ASN A 189 13.27 -18.04 0.90
CA ASN A 189 13.33 -18.58 -0.46
C ASN A 189 12.17 -19.54 -0.77
N GLU A 190 11.69 -20.29 0.22
CA GLU A 190 10.46 -21.09 0.08
C GLU A 190 9.25 -20.19 -0.16
N ILE A 191 9.10 -19.11 0.60
CA ILE A 191 8.05 -18.11 0.37
C ILE A 191 8.20 -17.50 -1.04
N ILE A 192 9.40 -17.09 -1.44
CA ILE A 192 9.64 -16.53 -2.78
C ILE A 192 9.24 -17.53 -3.88
N ALA A 193 9.50 -18.83 -3.68
CA ALA A 193 9.14 -19.86 -4.65
C ALA A 193 7.62 -20.05 -4.79
N GLU A 194 6.82 -19.74 -3.75
CA GLU A 194 5.34 -19.74 -3.85
C GLU A 194 4.82 -18.61 -4.73
N TYR A 195 5.52 -17.47 -4.76
CA TYR A 195 5.15 -16.29 -5.58
C TYR A 195 5.90 -16.23 -6.92
N ASP A 196 6.94 -17.06 -7.13
CA ASP A 196 7.61 -17.13 -8.44
C ASP A 196 6.72 -17.86 -9.44
N LEU A 197 6.85 -17.46 -10.71
CA LEU A 197 6.12 -18.09 -11.79
C LEU A 197 6.63 -19.53 -11.95
N SER A 198 5.70 -20.49 -11.93
CA SER A 198 6.00 -21.87 -12.32
C SER A 198 6.50 -21.93 -13.77
N ASP A 199 7.19 -23.01 -14.14
CA ASP A 199 7.66 -23.18 -15.52
C ASP A 199 6.50 -23.14 -16.53
N MET A 200 5.32 -23.63 -16.13
CA MET A 200 4.09 -23.55 -16.93
C MET A 200 3.59 -22.12 -17.07
N GLU A 201 3.59 -21.32 -15.99
CA GLU A 201 3.18 -19.91 -16.03
C GLU A 201 4.18 -19.05 -16.82
N LYS A 202 5.49 -19.34 -16.72
CA LYS A 202 6.53 -18.71 -17.55
C LYS A 202 6.30 -18.99 -19.04
N ALA A 203 5.99 -20.23 -19.39
CA ALA A 203 5.62 -20.58 -20.77
C ALA A 203 4.31 -19.92 -21.20
N ARG A 204 3.31 -19.86 -20.30
CA ARG A 204 2.03 -19.21 -20.56
C ARG A 204 2.18 -17.72 -20.80
N LEU A 205 3.05 -17.04 -20.05
CA LEU A 205 3.35 -15.61 -20.22
C LEU A 205 3.83 -15.33 -21.64
N ILE A 206 4.79 -16.10 -22.16
CA ILE A 206 5.29 -15.97 -23.53
C ILE A 206 4.17 -16.19 -24.55
N ILE A 207 3.35 -17.23 -24.36
CA ILE A 207 2.24 -17.54 -25.27
C ILE A 207 1.20 -16.41 -25.27
N VAL A 208 0.84 -15.88 -24.10
CA VAL A 208 -0.15 -14.81 -23.97
C VAL A 208 0.35 -13.52 -24.64
N GLU A 209 1.63 -13.19 -24.50
CA GLU A 209 2.25 -12.06 -25.20
C GLU A 209 2.18 -12.24 -26.74
N GLU A 210 2.54 -13.41 -27.25
CA GLU A 210 2.44 -13.72 -28.68
C GLU A 210 0.99 -13.67 -29.20
N GLN A 211 0.02 -14.14 -28.39
CA GLN A 211 -1.40 -14.09 -28.71
C GLN A 211 -1.89 -12.63 -28.78
N LEU A 212 -1.48 -11.78 -27.84
CA LEU A 212 -1.81 -10.36 -27.84
C LEU A 212 -1.24 -9.65 -29.06
N ASP A 213 0.01 -9.91 -29.43
CA ASP A 213 0.61 -9.35 -30.63
C ASP A 213 -0.13 -9.77 -31.90
N THR A 214 -0.53 -11.04 -31.98
CA THR A 214 -1.33 -11.57 -33.10
C THR A 214 -2.69 -10.88 -33.20
N ILE A 215 -3.40 -10.72 -32.07
CA ILE A 215 -4.70 -10.03 -32.01
C ILE A 215 -4.54 -8.55 -32.37
N ASN A 216 -3.50 -7.89 -31.86
CA ASN A 216 -3.20 -6.48 -32.17
C ASN A 216 -2.99 -6.27 -33.68
N ASN A 217 -2.17 -7.13 -34.30
CA ASN A 217 -1.95 -7.10 -35.75
C ASN A 217 -3.26 -7.34 -36.51
N ARG A 218 -4.09 -8.28 -36.04
CA ARG A 218 -5.37 -8.57 -36.67
C ARG A 218 -6.37 -7.41 -36.58
N ILE A 219 -6.45 -6.75 -35.43
CA ILE A 219 -7.26 -5.54 -35.24
C ILE A 219 -6.78 -4.43 -36.18
N HIS A 220 -5.46 -4.26 -36.33
CA HIS A 220 -4.87 -3.28 -37.24
C HIS A 220 -5.24 -3.55 -38.70
N GLU A 221 -5.02 -4.78 -39.20
CA GLU A 221 -5.39 -5.18 -40.56
C GLU A 221 -6.87 -4.96 -40.87
N LEU A 222 -7.74 -5.30 -39.92
CA LEU A 222 -9.17 -5.10 -40.07
C LEU A 222 -9.48 -3.60 -40.13
N THR A 223 -8.88 -2.79 -39.26
CA THR A 223 -9.09 -1.32 -39.22
C THR A 223 -8.67 -0.63 -40.52
N GLU A 224 -7.60 -1.10 -41.17
CA GLU A 224 -7.12 -0.57 -42.45
C GLU A 224 -7.98 -1.00 -43.65
N ASN A 225 -8.47 -2.25 -43.68
CA ASN A 225 -9.23 -2.81 -44.81
C ASN A 225 -10.75 -2.54 -44.73
N ARG A 226 -11.15 -1.32 -44.35
CA ARG A 226 -12.55 -0.97 -44.07
C ARG A 226 -13.38 -0.85 -45.36
N ASN A 227 -13.93 -1.97 -45.85
CA ASN A 227 -14.88 -2.00 -46.97
C ASN A 227 -16.33 -1.78 -46.48
N SER A 228 -17.01 -0.80 -47.06
CA SER A 228 -18.36 -0.31 -46.65
C SER A 228 -19.52 -1.32 -46.78
N THR A 229 -19.29 -2.50 -47.36
CA THR A 229 -20.34 -3.43 -47.78
C THR A 229 -20.73 -4.49 -46.74
N ILE A 230 -20.00 -4.67 -45.63
CA ILE A 230 -20.27 -5.71 -44.61
C ILE A 230 -20.02 -5.20 -43.18
N ALA A 231 -20.58 -4.02 -42.86
CA ALA A 231 -20.30 -3.31 -41.60
C ALA A 231 -20.63 -4.13 -40.33
N ASP A 232 -21.76 -4.83 -40.30
CA ASP A 232 -22.25 -5.50 -39.07
C ASP A 232 -21.40 -6.73 -38.68
N VAL A 233 -20.98 -7.54 -39.65
CA VAL A 233 -20.12 -8.72 -39.42
C VAL A 233 -18.71 -8.28 -39.03
N TYR A 234 -18.22 -7.21 -39.66
CA TYR A 234 -16.93 -6.60 -39.34
C TYR A 234 -16.90 -6.05 -37.91
N GLU A 235 -17.96 -5.36 -37.49
CA GLU A 235 -18.07 -4.80 -36.15
C GLU A 235 -18.16 -5.90 -35.08
N ALA A 236 -18.88 -6.99 -35.34
CA ALA A 236 -18.93 -8.15 -34.45
C ALA A 236 -17.57 -8.83 -34.28
N ASN A 237 -16.81 -9.01 -35.37
CA ASN A 237 -15.48 -9.61 -35.33
C ASN A 237 -14.47 -8.75 -34.55
N ILE A 238 -14.50 -7.43 -34.76
CA ILE A 238 -13.65 -6.51 -34.00
C ILE A 238 -13.99 -6.53 -32.50
N ARG A 239 -15.28 -6.54 -32.15
CA ARG A 239 -15.69 -6.65 -30.74
C ARG A 239 -15.17 -7.96 -30.12
N HIS A 240 -15.28 -9.09 -30.82
CA HIS A 240 -14.74 -10.36 -30.33
C HIS A 240 -13.24 -10.28 -30.04
N LEU A 241 -12.45 -9.72 -30.97
CA LEU A 241 -11.01 -9.54 -30.80
C LEU A 241 -10.67 -8.62 -29.61
N TYR A 242 -11.45 -7.56 -29.38
CA TYR A 242 -11.28 -6.71 -28.20
C TYR A 242 -11.59 -7.44 -26.90
N TYR A 243 -12.64 -8.28 -26.85
CA TYR A 243 -12.94 -9.09 -25.67
C TYR A 243 -11.83 -10.10 -25.37
N GLU A 244 -11.29 -10.73 -26.41
CA GLU A 244 -10.17 -11.67 -26.29
C GLU A 244 -8.89 -10.95 -25.82
N GLN A 245 -8.61 -9.77 -26.36
CA GLN A 245 -7.53 -8.90 -25.92
C GLN A 245 -7.67 -8.53 -24.43
N GLU A 246 -8.86 -8.10 -23.99
CA GLU A 246 -9.11 -7.72 -22.59
C GLU A 246 -8.90 -8.91 -21.64
N ALA A 247 -9.36 -10.11 -22.01
CA ALA A 247 -9.16 -11.31 -21.22
C ALA A 247 -7.67 -11.69 -21.09
N LEU A 248 -6.93 -11.64 -22.20
CA LEU A 248 -5.49 -11.94 -22.21
C LEU A 248 -4.66 -10.87 -21.47
N GLN A 249 -5.06 -9.59 -21.56
CA GLN A 249 -4.43 -8.51 -20.80
C GLN A 249 -4.63 -8.69 -19.29
N ALA A 250 -5.82 -9.10 -18.85
CA ALA A 250 -6.06 -9.40 -17.44
C ALA A 250 -5.21 -10.57 -16.94
N GLU A 251 -5.09 -11.65 -17.72
CA GLU A 251 -4.21 -12.79 -17.40
C GLU A 251 -2.73 -12.35 -17.30
N LEU A 252 -2.28 -11.50 -18.22
CA LEU A 252 -0.93 -10.97 -18.22
C LEU A 252 -0.67 -10.03 -17.03
N GLU A 253 -1.63 -9.22 -16.63
CA GLU A 253 -1.55 -8.36 -15.43
C GLU A 253 -1.38 -9.21 -14.16
N ASP A 254 -2.16 -10.28 -14.01
CA ASP A 254 -2.05 -11.22 -12.87
C ASP A 254 -0.67 -11.90 -12.81
N LEU A 255 -0.15 -12.36 -13.95
CA LEU A 255 1.17 -13.01 -14.03
C LEU A 255 2.32 -12.02 -13.74
N TYR A 256 2.22 -10.79 -14.23
CA TYR A 256 3.20 -9.75 -13.92
C TYR A 256 3.16 -9.32 -12.46
N GLU A 257 1.98 -9.20 -11.83
CA GLU A 257 1.85 -8.88 -10.42
C GLU A 257 2.55 -9.93 -9.55
N LYS A 258 2.33 -11.23 -9.80
CA LYS A 258 3.08 -12.31 -9.11
C LYS A 258 4.59 -12.17 -9.27
N GLN A 259 5.05 -11.92 -10.50
CA GLN A 259 6.47 -11.79 -10.79
C GLN A 259 7.10 -10.59 -10.06
N GLU A 260 6.39 -9.46 -10.01
CA GLU A 260 6.81 -8.27 -9.26
C GLU A 260 6.86 -8.53 -7.75
N GLU A 261 5.89 -9.24 -7.19
CA GLU A 261 5.86 -9.62 -5.78
C GLU A 261 7.07 -10.49 -5.40
N SER A 262 7.37 -11.50 -6.22
CA SER A 262 8.55 -12.36 -6.03
C SER A 262 9.87 -11.56 -6.07
N LYS A 263 10.03 -10.69 -7.08
CA LYS A 263 11.18 -9.78 -7.19
C LYS A 263 11.29 -8.84 -5.98
N HIS A 264 10.16 -8.30 -5.52
CA HIS A 264 10.10 -7.42 -4.36
C HIS A 264 10.54 -8.15 -3.08
N LEU A 265 10.01 -9.35 -2.82
CA LEU A 265 10.40 -10.16 -1.65
C LEU A 265 11.89 -10.49 -1.65
N LYS A 266 12.44 -10.88 -2.81
CA LYS A 266 13.88 -11.15 -2.96
C LYS A 266 14.73 -9.93 -2.63
N LYS A 267 14.35 -8.75 -3.12
CA LYS A 267 15.04 -7.50 -2.79
C LYS A 267 14.97 -7.19 -1.29
N GLN A 268 13.80 -7.40 -0.65
CA GLN A 268 13.65 -7.19 0.79
C GLN A 268 14.47 -8.17 1.63
N LEU A 269 14.66 -9.41 1.15
CA LEU A 269 15.56 -10.39 1.77
C LEU A 269 17.02 -9.92 1.70
N GLU A 270 17.49 -9.51 0.51
CA GLU A 270 18.85 -9.01 0.32
C GLU A 270 19.14 -7.79 1.20
N GLU A 271 18.19 -6.85 1.28
CA GLU A 271 18.26 -5.69 2.18
C GLU A 271 18.32 -6.10 3.66
N LEU A 272 17.51 -7.08 4.08
CA LEU A 272 17.54 -7.60 5.46
C LEU A 272 18.89 -8.23 5.78
N LEU A 273 19.40 -9.12 4.92
CA LEU A 273 20.67 -9.82 5.15
C LEU A 273 21.84 -8.84 5.28
N LYS A 274 21.89 -7.85 4.39
CA LYS A 274 22.88 -6.77 4.46
C LYS A 274 22.83 -6.03 5.80
N LEU A 275 21.63 -5.67 6.27
CA LEU A 275 21.47 -5.01 7.56
C LEU A 275 21.85 -5.90 8.74
N LEU A 276 21.61 -7.21 8.66
CA LEU A 276 22.03 -8.17 9.68
C LEU A 276 23.56 -8.37 9.70
N ASP A 277 24.25 -8.21 8.58
CA ASP A 277 25.72 -8.22 8.51
C ASP A 277 26.33 -6.96 9.14
N GLU A 278 25.77 -5.79 8.83
CA GLU A 278 26.21 -4.49 9.35
C GLU A 278 25.84 -4.28 10.84
N LEU A 279 25.01 -5.15 11.41
CA LEU A 279 24.54 -5.03 12.79
C LEU A 279 25.69 -5.29 13.79
N GLU A 280 26.28 -4.23 14.31
CA GLU A 280 27.25 -4.31 15.41
C GLU A 280 26.61 -4.85 16.70
N ASN A 281 27.43 -5.29 17.66
CA ASN A 281 26.95 -5.78 18.98
C ASN A 281 26.31 -4.70 19.87
N ALA A 282 26.03 -3.51 19.32
CA ALA A 282 25.38 -2.43 20.02
C ALA A 282 23.92 -2.78 20.33
N ARG A 283 23.61 -2.98 21.61
CA ARG A 283 22.25 -3.27 22.11
C ARG A 283 21.28 -2.09 22.02
N THR A 284 21.69 -0.97 21.42
CA THR A 284 20.85 0.22 21.27
C THR A 284 19.88 0.04 20.11
N PHE A 285 18.64 0.44 20.31
CA PHE A 285 17.62 0.34 19.28
C PHE A 285 17.93 1.22 18.07
N ARG A 286 17.80 0.63 16.88
CA ARG A 286 18.01 1.28 15.58
C ARG A 286 16.68 1.45 14.85
N ALA A 287 16.12 2.64 14.95
CA ALA A 287 14.82 2.97 14.34
C ALA A 287 14.82 2.88 12.81
N ASP A 288 15.96 3.15 12.18
CA ASP A 288 16.21 3.02 10.75
C ASP A 288 16.09 1.56 10.29
N ILE A 289 16.70 0.62 11.02
CA ILE A 289 16.59 -0.82 10.72
C ILE A 289 15.13 -1.25 10.84
N PHE A 290 14.43 -0.87 11.91
CA PHE A 290 13.01 -1.19 12.07
C PHE A 290 12.16 -0.70 10.88
N GLN A 291 12.34 0.55 10.45
CA GLN A 291 11.56 1.11 9.33
C GLN A 291 11.86 0.43 7.99
N GLN A 292 13.09 -0.05 7.82
CA GLN A 292 13.53 -0.74 6.62
C GLN A 292 13.07 -2.20 6.59
N THR A 293 13.10 -2.92 7.71
CA THR A 293 12.86 -4.37 7.71
C THR A 293 11.46 -4.78 8.17
N ALA A 294 10.83 -4.02 9.08
CA ALA A 294 9.54 -4.40 9.64
C ALA A 294 8.36 -3.97 8.75
N ASN A 295 7.50 -4.93 8.41
CA ASN A 295 6.23 -4.67 7.75
C ASN A 295 5.18 -4.22 8.77
N SER A 296 4.91 -5.06 9.78
CA SER A 296 3.89 -4.84 10.80
C SER A 296 4.27 -5.53 12.13
N GLY A 297 3.50 -5.29 13.19
CA GLY A 297 3.63 -6.03 14.44
C GLY A 297 2.28 -6.24 15.12
N ILE A 298 2.06 -7.42 15.69
CA ILE A 298 0.82 -7.80 16.37
C ILE A 298 1.09 -7.96 17.87
N LEU A 299 0.39 -7.18 18.69
CA LEU A 299 0.50 -7.23 20.15
C LEU A 299 -0.59 -8.12 20.74
N SER A 300 -0.17 -9.20 21.36
CA SER A 300 -1.03 -10.10 22.12
C SER A 300 -1.39 -9.52 23.49
N LYS A 301 -2.40 -10.13 24.12
CA LYS A 301 -2.89 -9.76 25.47
C LYS A 301 -1.84 -9.93 26.56
N ASP A 302 -0.95 -10.91 26.37
CA ASP A 302 0.09 -11.34 27.32
C ASP A 302 1.44 -10.62 27.10
N ARG A 303 1.44 -9.48 26.39
CA ARG A 303 2.64 -8.71 26.02
C ARG A 303 3.62 -9.44 25.10
N GLU A 304 3.16 -10.49 24.45
CA GLU A 304 3.86 -11.08 23.32
C GLU A 304 3.67 -10.21 22.07
N VAL A 305 4.72 -10.11 21.26
CA VAL A 305 4.73 -9.34 20.02
C VAL A 305 5.15 -10.28 18.91
N VAL A 306 4.35 -10.31 17.85
CA VAL A 306 4.74 -10.97 16.59
C VAL A 306 5.15 -9.86 15.64
N PHE A 307 6.43 -9.82 15.26
CA PHE A 307 6.92 -8.92 14.23
C PHE A 307 6.86 -9.61 12.88
N GLU A 308 6.23 -8.96 11.93
CA GLU A 308 6.15 -9.37 10.53
C GLU A 308 7.15 -8.53 9.73
N PHE A 309 8.06 -9.19 9.03
CA PHE A 309 9.11 -8.55 8.23
C PHE A 309 8.64 -8.38 6.78
N LYS A 310 9.22 -7.41 6.07
CA LYS A 310 8.87 -7.14 4.66
C LYS A 310 9.26 -8.25 3.70
N CYS A 311 10.18 -9.13 4.10
CA CYS A 311 10.52 -10.35 3.38
C CYS A 311 9.54 -11.52 3.63
N GLY A 312 8.44 -11.30 4.37
CA GLY A 312 7.36 -12.28 4.55
C GLY A 312 7.42 -13.10 5.84
N ILE A 313 8.59 -13.21 6.48
CA ILE A 313 8.72 -13.97 7.73
C ILE A 313 8.07 -13.26 8.92
N SER A 314 7.65 -14.07 9.89
CA SER A 314 7.17 -13.60 11.18
C SER A 314 7.98 -14.21 12.32
N ARG A 315 8.26 -13.42 13.35
CA ARG A 315 8.94 -13.88 14.57
C ARG A 315 8.18 -13.41 15.80
N LYS A 316 7.97 -14.33 16.74
CA LYS A 316 7.27 -14.10 18.00
C LYS A 316 8.29 -13.88 19.12
N VAL A 317 8.08 -12.84 19.92
CA VAL A 317 8.95 -12.51 21.06
C VAL A 317 8.12 -11.99 22.23
N GLU A 318 8.53 -12.31 23.46
CA GLU A 318 7.92 -11.78 24.67
C GLU A 318 8.54 -10.43 25.03
N ALA A 319 7.72 -9.38 25.17
CA ALA A 319 8.18 -8.08 25.63
C ALA A 319 8.16 -8.04 27.17
N GLN A 320 9.34 -8.06 27.78
CA GLN A 320 9.48 -8.04 29.24
C GLN A 320 8.89 -6.77 29.85
N SER A 321 8.21 -6.92 30.99
CA SER A 321 7.85 -5.77 31.82
C SER A 321 9.05 -5.32 32.63
N LYS A 322 9.45 -4.06 32.50
CA LYS A 322 10.14 -3.36 33.58
C LYS A 322 9.16 -2.89 34.64
#